data_AF-A0A085LHL5-F1
#
_entry.id   AF-A0A085LHL5-F1
#
_cell.length_a   1.000
_cell.length_b   1.000
_cell.length_c   1.000
_cell.angle_alpha   90.00
_cell.angle_beta   90.00
_cell.angle_gamma   90.00
#
_symmetry.space_group_name_H-M   'P 1'
#
loop_
_entity.id
_entity.type
_entity.pdbx_description
1 polymer ?
#
loop_
_entity_poly.entity_id
_entity_poly.type
_entity_poly.pdbx_seq_one_letter_code
_entity_poly.pdbx_strand_id
1 'polypeptide(L)'
;MATRSMEFLRAGGDGLRSRRVASGSPEFLVRWEAGWAALVATARRQGRLGRVVVHEAYWARGDAAGGAFDQQRVEAANRTLTYLYARMRKDLPEARFLRVPDRLVVGDPSHRWGPSPVHYVEDYYRAFLDLLDEATRAAV
;
A
#
# COMPACT_ATOMS: atom_id res chain seq x y z
N MET A 1 -9.99 11.70 14.40
CA MET A 1 -9.97 10.89 13.16
C MET A 1 -9.22 9.60 13.49
N ALA A 2 -9.75 8.44 13.11
CA ALA A 2 -9.12 7.15 13.35
C ALA A 2 -9.19 6.29 12.08
N THR A 3 -8.18 5.46 11.86
CA THR A 3 -8.26 4.38 10.89
C THR A 3 -9.12 3.27 11.49
N ARG A 4 -10.06 2.72 10.73
CA ARG A 4 -10.87 1.57 11.15
C ARG A 4 -10.01 0.29 11.13
N SER A 5 -9.07 0.19 12.06
CA SER A 5 -8.19 -0.97 12.25
C SER A 5 -8.83 -2.00 13.20
N MET A 6 -8.23 -3.18 13.31
CA MET A 6 -8.70 -4.19 14.26
C MET A 6 -8.58 -3.70 15.71
N GLU A 7 -7.57 -2.91 16.03
CA GLU A 7 -7.37 -2.28 17.33
C GLU A 7 -8.49 -1.27 17.63
N PHE A 8 -8.85 -0.42 16.65
CA PHE A 8 -9.96 0.51 16.80
C PHE A 8 -11.30 -0.22 17.04
N LEU A 9 -11.54 -1.31 16.31
CA LEU A 9 -12.74 -2.12 16.49
C LEU A 9 -12.75 -2.82 17.86
N ARG A 10 -11.63 -3.38 18.29
CA ARG A 10 -11.49 -4.01 19.62
C ARG A 10 -11.68 -3.02 20.77
N ALA A 11 -11.37 -1.75 20.56
CA ALA A 11 -11.62 -0.68 21.52
C ALA A 11 -13.09 -0.21 21.56
N GLY A 12 -14.02 -0.87 20.86
CA GLY A 12 -15.44 -0.48 20.79
C GLY A 12 -15.71 0.69 19.83
N GLY A 13 -14.79 0.96 18.90
CA GLY A 13 -14.89 2.08 17.97
C GLY A 13 -16.04 1.97 16.97
N ASP A 14 -16.63 0.79 16.79
CA ASP A 14 -17.81 0.55 15.96
C ASP A 14 -19.12 1.04 16.60
N GLY A 15 -19.18 1.12 17.94
CA GLY A 15 -20.30 1.70 18.68
C GLY A 15 -20.32 3.23 18.67
N LEU A 16 -19.28 3.89 18.17
CA LEU A 16 -19.20 5.34 18.12
C LEU A 16 -19.94 5.89 16.90
N ARG A 17 -20.86 6.83 17.11
CA ARG A 17 -21.47 7.60 16.02
C ARG A 17 -20.39 8.39 15.30
N SER A 18 -20.00 7.90 14.12
CA SER A 18 -18.90 8.45 13.34
C SER A 18 -19.25 8.51 11.86
N ARG A 19 -18.58 9.41 11.15
CA ARG A 19 -18.70 9.52 9.69
C ARG A 19 -17.54 8.76 9.05
N ARG A 20 -17.85 7.75 8.24
CA ARG A 20 -16.84 6.99 7.49
C ARG A 20 -16.40 7.79 6.26
N VAL A 21 -15.10 7.97 6.12
CA VAL A 21 -14.49 8.42 4.86
C VAL A 21 -14.04 7.17 4.10
N ALA A 22 -14.63 6.90 2.94
CA ALA A 22 -14.32 5.71 2.15
C ALA A 22 -12.96 5.85 1.45
N SER A 23 -12.13 4.80 1.45
CA SER A 23 -10.89 4.77 0.69
C SER A 23 -11.16 5.04 -0.79
N GLY A 24 -10.32 5.85 -1.43
CA GLY A 24 -10.47 6.26 -2.83
C GLY A 24 -11.55 7.31 -3.11
N SER A 25 -12.36 7.71 -2.12
CA SER A 25 -13.27 8.86 -2.27
C SER A 25 -12.52 10.19 -2.43
N PRO A 26 -13.15 11.23 -3.02
CA PRO A 26 -12.51 12.54 -3.14
C PRO A 26 -12.01 13.10 -1.81
N GLU A 27 -12.80 12.99 -0.74
CA GLU A 27 -12.37 13.43 0.59
C GLU A 27 -11.18 12.62 1.12
N PHE A 28 -11.15 11.31 0.89
CA PHE A 28 -9.98 10.49 1.23
C PHE A 28 -8.74 10.96 0.50
N LEU A 29 -8.83 11.19 -0.82
CA LEU A 29 -7.70 11.62 -1.64
C LEU A 29 -7.16 12.98 -1.16
N VAL A 30 -8.02 13.97 -0.91
CA VAL A 30 -7.62 15.28 -0.37
C VAL A 30 -6.88 15.13 0.96
N ARG A 31 -7.42 14.34 1.90
CA ARG A 31 -6.78 14.12 3.21
C ARG A 31 -5.46 13.37 3.07
N TRP A 32 -5.41 12.37 2.19
CA TRP A 32 -4.21 11.58 1.94
C TRP A 32 -3.09 12.44 1.37
N GLU A 33 -3.38 13.30 0.38
CA GLU A 33 -2.39 14.20 -0.22
C GLU A 33 -1.83 15.21 0.79
N ALA A 34 -2.68 15.75 1.67
CA ALA A 34 -2.23 16.61 2.75
C ALA A 34 -1.27 15.87 3.70
N GLY A 35 -1.57 14.62 4.03
CA GLY A 35 -0.69 13.76 4.83
C GLY A 35 0.63 13.45 4.14
N TRP A 36 0.59 13.12 2.84
CA TRP A 36 1.79 12.90 2.02
C TRP A 36 2.67 14.15 1.95
N ALA A 37 2.08 15.32 1.69
CA ALA A 37 2.81 16.59 1.65
C ALA A 37 3.49 16.90 3.00
N ALA A 38 2.81 16.64 4.11
CA ALA A 38 3.37 16.81 5.45
C ALA A 38 4.55 15.85 5.73
N LEU A 39 4.44 14.59 5.28
CA LEU A 39 5.51 13.60 5.36
C LEU A 39 6.73 14.05 4.54
N VAL A 40 6.53 14.42 3.27
CA VAL A 40 7.59 14.89 2.37
C VAL A 40 8.29 16.12 2.94
N ALA A 41 7.52 17.11 3.42
CA ALA A 41 8.09 18.31 4.02
C ALA A 41 8.95 17.96 5.25
N THR A 42 8.49 17.03 6.09
CA THR A 42 9.22 16.60 7.29
C THR A 42 10.48 15.83 6.93
N ALA A 43 10.39 14.85 6.03
CA ALA A 43 11.55 14.08 5.57
C ALA A 43 12.58 14.99 4.88
N ARG A 44 12.14 15.98 4.09
CA ARG A 44 13.02 16.97 3.44
C ARG A 44 13.74 17.84 4.47
N ARG A 45 13.02 18.40 5.46
CA ARG A 45 13.65 19.19 6.54
C ARG A 45 14.71 18.42 7.32
N GLN A 46 14.53 17.10 7.44
CA GLN A 46 15.47 16.23 8.14
C GLN A 46 16.59 15.68 7.25
N GLY A 47 16.66 16.06 5.95
CA GLY A 47 17.62 15.49 5.00
C GLY A 47 17.41 14.00 4.72
N ARG A 48 16.21 13.47 5.01
CA ARG A 48 15.85 12.05 4.91
C ARG A 48 14.96 11.70 3.73
N LEU A 49 14.53 12.68 2.94
CA LEU A 49 13.66 12.43 1.78
C LEU A 49 14.29 11.42 0.81
N GLY A 50 15.61 11.50 0.59
CA GLY A 50 16.35 10.54 -0.23
C GLY A 50 16.39 9.11 0.31
N ARG A 51 15.96 8.87 1.56
CA ARG A 51 15.87 7.54 2.17
C ARG A 51 14.46 6.95 2.12
N VAL A 52 13.47 7.71 1.63
CA VAL A 52 12.11 7.21 1.50
C VAL A 52 12.05 6.26 0.30
N VAL A 53 11.68 5.02 0.57
CA VAL A 53 11.41 3.98 -0.42
C VAL A 53 9.92 3.64 -0.37
N VAL A 54 9.31 3.48 -1.53
CA VAL A 54 7.90 3.18 -1.71
C VAL A 54 7.77 1.76 -2.26
N HIS A 55 6.98 0.94 -1.57
CA HIS A 55 6.53 -0.34 -2.11
C HIS A 55 5.32 -0.12 -3.02
N GLU A 56 5.50 -0.34 -4.32
CA GLU A 56 4.45 -0.24 -5.34
C GLU A 56 3.65 -1.55 -5.44
N ALA A 57 2.85 -1.82 -4.39
CA ALA A 57 2.06 -3.03 -4.23
C ALA A 57 0.61 -2.86 -4.72
N TYR A 58 0.30 -3.42 -5.90
CA TYR A 58 -1.06 -3.52 -6.41
C TYR A 58 -1.76 -4.79 -5.91
N TRP A 59 -3.07 -4.69 -5.65
CA TRP A 59 -3.91 -5.82 -5.26
C TRP A 59 -3.91 -6.89 -6.34
N ALA A 60 -3.68 -8.14 -5.93
CA ALA A 60 -3.76 -9.30 -6.80
C ALA A 60 -5.18 -9.48 -7.35
N ARG A 61 -5.28 -9.90 -8.61
CA ARG A 61 -6.57 -10.22 -9.25
C ARG A 61 -7.09 -11.61 -8.88
N GLY A 62 -6.18 -12.51 -8.53
CA GLY A 62 -6.50 -13.87 -8.12
C GLY A 62 -5.43 -14.45 -7.21
N ASP A 63 -5.68 -15.66 -6.75
CA ASP A 63 -4.75 -16.45 -5.94
C ASP A 63 -3.92 -17.41 -6.78
N ALA A 64 -2.91 -18.01 -6.14
CA ALA A 64 -2.00 -18.97 -6.77
C ALA A 64 -2.66 -20.31 -7.15
N ALA A 65 -3.88 -20.58 -6.69
CA ALA A 65 -4.67 -21.75 -7.09
C ALA A 65 -5.60 -21.47 -8.29
N GLY A 66 -5.58 -20.25 -8.83
CA GLY A 66 -6.43 -19.83 -9.95
C GLY A 66 -7.79 -19.28 -9.53
N GLY A 67 -8.03 -19.10 -8.22
CA GLY A 67 -9.22 -18.44 -7.70
C GLY A 67 -9.22 -16.95 -8.01
N ALA A 68 -10.38 -16.41 -8.42
CA ALA A 68 -10.53 -14.98 -8.67
C ALA A 68 -11.01 -14.24 -7.41
N PHE A 69 -10.43 -13.08 -7.12
CA PHE A 69 -10.99 -12.15 -6.13
C PHE A 69 -12.13 -11.33 -6.75
N ASP A 70 -12.79 -10.51 -5.93
CA ASP A 70 -13.78 -9.54 -6.42
C ASP A 70 -13.10 -8.51 -7.34
N GLN A 71 -13.30 -8.65 -8.65
CA GLN A 71 -12.62 -7.83 -9.65
C GLN A 71 -13.02 -6.35 -9.55
N GLN A 72 -14.29 -6.05 -9.26
CA GLN A 72 -14.74 -4.67 -9.12
C GLN A 72 -14.01 -3.96 -7.97
N ARG A 73 -13.85 -4.67 -6.84
CA ARG A 73 -13.11 -4.13 -5.69
C ARG A 73 -11.61 -4.03 -5.95
N VAL A 74 -11.00 -5.05 -6.56
CA VAL A 74 -9.58 -5.06 -6.91
C VAL A 74 -9.25 -3.91 -7.85
N GLU A 75 -10.03 -3.73 -8.91
CA GLU A 75 -9.82 -2.64 -9.87
C GLU A 75 -10.02 -1.26 -9.24
N ALA A 76 -11.03 -1.09 -8.38
CA ALA A 76 -11.24 0.18 -7.68
C ALA A 76 -10.07 0.53 -6.74
N ALA A 77 -9.54 -0.47 -6.02
CA ALA A 77 -8.35 -0.32 -5.19
C ALA A 77 -7.12 0.02 -6.04
N ASN A 78 -6.89 -0.70 -7.12
CA ASN A 78 -5.73 -0.49 -8.00
C ASN A 78 -5.79 0.85 -8.74
N ARG A 79 -6.96 1.34 -9.15
CA ARG A 79 -7.13 2.71 -9.67
C ARG A 79 -6.74 3.76 -8.63
N THR A 80 -7.15 3.56 -7.37
CA THR A 80 -6.76 4.45 -6.27
C THR A 80 -5.25 4.42 -6.08
N LEU A 81 -4.63 3.23 -5.99
CA LEU A 81 -3.20 3.07 -5.82
C LEU A 81 -2.40 3.73 -6.95
N THR A 82 -2.81 3.56 -8.21
CA THR A 82 -2.18 4.25 -9.36
C THR A 82 -2.17 5.76 -9.18
N TYR A 83 -3.28 6.35 -8.74
CA TYR A 83 -3.34 7.78 -8.45
C TYR A 83 -2.35 8.18 -7.33
N LEU A 84 -2.32 7.42 -6.24
CA LEU A 84 -1.43 7.69 -5.10
C LEU A 84 0.05 7.61 -5.52
N TYR A 85 0.44 6.58 -6.25
CA TYR A 85 1.83 6.43 -6.72
C TYR A 85 2.21 7.52 -7.72
N ALA A 86 1.32 7.87 -8.65
CA ALA A 86 1.53 9.00 -9.56
C ALA A 86 1.71 10.33 -8.79
N ARG A 87 0.98 10.52 -7.69
CA ARG A 87 1.17 11.68 -6.81
C ARG A 87 2.53 11.64 -6.12
N MET A 88 2.96 10.50 -5.58
CA MET A 88 4.28 10.37 -4.92
C MET A 88 5.45 10.62 -5.87
N ARG A 89 5.35 10.18 -7.14
CA ARG A 89 6.37 10.38 -8.17
C ARG A 89 6.68 11.85 -8.48
N LYS A 90 5.81 12.78 -8.07
CA LYS A 90 6.09 14.22 -8.14
C LYS A 90 7.15 14.67 -7.12
N ASP A 91 7.36 13.90 -6.04
CA ASP A 91 8.26 14.24 -4.93
C ASP A 91 9.46 13.29 -4.80
N LEU A 92 9.36 12.07 -5.35
CA LEU A 92 10.38 11.02 -5.28
C LEU A 92 10.81 10.57 -6.68
N PRO A 93 12.10 10.26 -6.90
CA PRO A 93 12.56 9.72 -8.17
C PRO A 93 12.10 8.27 -8.37
N GLU A 94 11.99 7.83 -9.63
CA GLU A 94 11.48 6.48 -9.98
C GLU A 94 12.24 5.35 -9.28
N ALA A 95 13.55 5.49 -9.10
CA ALA A 95 14.40 4.52 -8.40
C ALA A 95 14.00 4.26 -6.93
N ARG A 96 13.05 5.03 -6.36
CA ARG A 96 12.50 4.80 -5.02
C ARG A 96 11.22 3.99 -5.01
N PHE A 97 10.68 3.60 -6.16
CA PHE A 97 9.49 2.76 -6.27
C PHE A 97 9.91 1.32 -6.55
N LEU A 98 9.71 0.45 -5.57
CA LEU A 98 10.02 -0.96 -5.69
C LEU A 98 8.77 -1.73 -6.08
N ARG A 99 8.85 -2.44 -7.20
CA ARG A 99 7.76 -3.25 -7.74
C ARG A 99 8.21 -4.69 -7.91
N VAL A 100 7.50 -5.58 -7.25
CA VAL A 100 7.68 -7.03 -7.43
C VAL A 100 7.19 -7.43 -8.83
N PRO A 101 7.86 -8.38 -9.53
CA PRO A 101 7.40 -8.86 -10.83
C PRO A 101 5.93 -9.30 -10.82
N ASP A 102 5.17 -8.89 -11.83
CA ASP A 102 3.71 -9.11 -11.90
C ASP A 102 3.31 -10.59 -11.74
N ARG A 103 4.15 -11.54 -12.19
CA ARG A 103 3.93 -12.99 -12.03
C ARG A 103 3.85 -13.46 -10.57
N LEU A 104 4.37 -12.68 -9.62
CA LEU A 104 4.32 -12.97 -8.19
C LEU A 104 3.19 -12.21 -7.48
N VAL A 105 2.47 -11.33 -8.18
CA VAL A 105 1.35 -10.55 -7.63
C VAL A 105 0.09 -11.41 -7.64
N VAL A 106 0.14 -12.50 -6.86
CA VAL A 106 -0.95 -13.46 -6.67
C VAL A 106 -1.16 -13.68 -5.17
N GLY A 107 -2.43 -13.86 -4.79
CA GLY A 107 -2.80 -14.15 -3.41
C GLY A 107 -2.39 -15.56 -2.97
N ASP A 108 -2.06 -15.73 -1.69
CA ASP A 108 -1.88 -17.03 -1.07
C ASP A 108 -3.23 -17.53 -0.53
N PRO A 109 -3.81 -18.62 -1.08
CA PRO A 109 -5.08 -19.15 -0.62
C PRO A 109 -4.98 -19.76 0.79
N SER A 110 -3.76 -20.14 1.22
CA SER A 110 -3.45 -20.71 2.53
C SER A 110 -2.89 -19.70 3.52
N HIS A 111 -2.96 -18.40 3.20
CA HIS A 111 -2.37 -17.37 4.03
C HIS A 111 -2.94 -17.43 5.46
N ARG A 112 -2.07 -17.26 6.46
CA ARG A 112 -2.40 -17.37 7.90
C ARG A 112 -3.52 -16.45 8.39
N TRP A 113 -3.86 -15.41 7.62
CA TRP A 113 -4.94 -14.45 7.91
C TRP A 113 -6.12 -14.56 6.93
N GLY A 114 -6.21 -15.68 6.22
CA GLY A 114 -7.22 -15.96 5.21
C GLY A 114 -6.88 -15.39 3.83
N PRO A 115 -7.59 -15.87 2.78
CA PRO A 115 -7.38 -15.42 1.41
C PRO A 115 -7.78 -13.95 1.24
N SER A 116 -6.93 -13.18 0.57
CA SER A 116 -7.13 -11.75 0.33
C SER A 116 -6.27 -11.27 -0.83
N PRO A 117 -6.70 -10.27 -1.62
CA PRO A 117 -5.91 -9.71 -2.72
C PRO A 117 -4.65 -8.95 -2.27
N VAL A 118 -4.43 -8.81 -0.96
CA VAL A 118 -3.24 -8.18 -0.35
C VAL A 118 -2.40 -9.15 0.49
N HIS A 119 -2.77 -10.43 0.52
CA HIS A 119 -2.03 -11.49 1.19
C HIS A 119 -1.34 -12.32 0.11
N TYR A 120 -0.13 -11.92 -0.27
CA TYR A 120 0.57 -12.53 -1.41
C TYR A 120 1.23 -13.85 -1.04
N VAL A 121 1.68 -14.60 -2.04
CA VAL A 121 2.55 -15.78 -1.85
C VAL A 121 3.90 -15.39 -1.23
N GLU A 122 4.52 -16.34 -0.53
CA GLU A 122 5.84 -16.15 0.10
C GLU A 122 6.91 -15.61 -0.86
N ASP A 123 6.92 -16.09 -2.11
CA ASP A 123 7.86 -15.65 -3.14
C ASP A 123 7.75 -14.15 -3.46
N TYR A 124 6.56 -13.55 -3.33
CA TYR A 124 6.38 -12.11 -3.45
C TYR A 124 7.17 -11.35 -2.38
N TYR A 125 7.09 -11.81 -1.13
CA TYR A 125 7.76 -11.16 -0.01
C TYR A 125 9.29 -11.31 -0.12
N ARG A 126 9.77 -12.49 -0.53
CA ARG A 126 11.21 -12.71 -0.77
C ARG A 126 11.75 -11.79 -1.86
N ALA A 127 11.05 -11.71 -3.00
CA ALA A 127 11.43 -10.80 -4.08
C ALA A 127 11.40 -9.33 -3.65
N PHE A 128 10.43 -8.91 -2.82
CA PHE A 128 10.40 -7.56 -2.28
C PHE A 128 11.58 -7.27 -1.34
N LEU A 129 11.96 -8.23 -0.48
CA LEU A 129 13.11 -8.08 0.40
C LEU A 129 14.41 -7.93 -0.38
N ASP A 130 14.62 -8.71 -1.43
CA ASP A 130 15.79 -8.57 -2.31
C ASP A 130 15.88 -7.16 -2.93
N LEU A 131 14.75 -6.65 -3.44
CA LEU A 131 14.64 -5.29 -3.98
C LEU A 131 14.91 -4.22 -2.91
N LEU A 132 14.40 -4.42 -1.69
CA LEU A 132 14.58 -3.50 -0.59
C LEU A 132 16.04 -3.45 -0.11
N ASP A 133 16.69 -4.60 -0.01
CA ASP A 133 18.10 -4.71 0.36
C ASP A 133 19.01 -4.06 -0.70
N GLU A 134 18.71 -4.21 -1.99
CA GLU A 134 19.39 -3.47 -3.05
C GLU A 134 19.19 -1.95 -2.92
N ALA A 135 17.95 -1.50 -2.73
CA ALA A 135 17.62 -0.08 -2.65
C ALA A 135 18.18 0.64 -1.41
N THR A 136 18.49 -0.12 -0.35
CA THR A 136 18.96 0.41 0.95
C THR A 136 20.46 0.19 1.19
N ARG A 137 21.13 -0.70 0.44
CA ARG A 137 22.59 -0.94 0.55
C ARG A 137 23.45 0.30 0.38
N ALA A 138 23.02 1.28 -0.41
CA ALA A 138 23.75 2.52 -0.66
C ALA A 138 23.46 3.66 0.36
N ALA A 139 22.65 3.39 1.40
CA ALA A 139 22.22 4.40 2.37
C ALA A 139 22.93 4.33 3.74
N VAL A 140 23.93 3.45 3.87
CA VAL A 140 24.81 3.29 5.04
C VAL A 140 26.12 4.03 4.84
#